data_AF-Q8SWM2-F1
#
_entry.id   AF-Q8SWM2-F1
#
_cell.length_a   1.000
_cell.length_b   1.000
_cell.length_c   1.000
_cell.angle_alpha   90.00
_cell.angle_beta   90.00
_cell.angle_gamma   90.00
#
_symmetry.space_group_name_H-M   'P 1'
#
loop_
_entity.id
_entity.type
_entity.pdbx_description
1 polymer ?
#
loop_
_entity_poly.entity_id
_entity_poly.type
_entity_poly.pdbx_seq_one_letter_code
_entity_poly.pdbx_strand_id
1 'polypeptide(L)'
;MFGNTDDIRLSDILFGSDIDAEYCGKASRKKEEEKDTWKKSVKHYRILSVDQIAALEDFFMSRQMPITKTNIKHASKALKIPYQRSVNYLYNKYRRAQENAEDFYQRCIHEFSVIMQNVEKCWDLYLRGCRTYDAPRDSRN
;
A
#
# COMPACT_ATOMS: atom_id res chain seq x y z
N MET A 1 -7.51 -5.42 -76.94
CA MET A 1 -6.52 -5.62 -75.86
C MET A 1 -6.88 -4.61 -74.77
N PHE A 2 -7.59 -5.03 -73.72
CA PHE A 2 -7.01 -5.36 -72.39
C PHE A 2 -6.14 -4.20 -71.86
N GLY A 3 -6.43 -3.52 -70.75
CA GLY A 3 -7.47 -3.69 -69.75
C GLY A 3 -7.39 -2.55 -68.71
N ASN A 4 -8.52 -2.34 -68.04
CA ASN A 4 -8.78 -1.74 -66.73
C ASN A 4 -7.83 -0.64 -66.19
N THR A 5 -8.40 0.56 -66.12
CA THR A 5 -8.17 1.54 -65.06
C THR A 5 -8.67 0.98 -63.73
N ASP A 6 -7.77 0.77 -62.78
CA ASP A 6 -8.11 0.41 -61.40
C ASP A 6 -8.66 1.65 -60.67
N ASP A 7 -9.97 1.89 -60.83
CA ASP A 7 -10.72 2.79 -59.95
C ASP A 7 -10.90 2.11 -58.58
N ILE A 8 -10.13 2.57 -57.59
CA ILE A 8 -10.29 2.14 -56.19
C ILE A 8 -11.65 2.63 -55.70
N ARG A 9 -12.60 1.70 -55.50
CA ARG A 9 -13.93 2.03 -54.98
C ARG A 9 -13.83 2.31 -53.48
N LEU A 10 -14.44 3.40 -53.03
CA LEU A 10 -14.54 3.80 -51.61
C LEU A 10 -15.14 2.72 -50.69
N SER A 11 -15.85 1.72 -51.25
CA SER A 11 -16.31 0.53 -50.52
C SER A 11 -15.16 -0.30 -49.95
N ASP A 12 -14.03 -0.35 -50.65
CA ASP A 12 -12.89 -1.21 -50.32
C ASP A 12 -12.04 -0.61 -49.18
N ILE A 13 -12.19 0.70 -48.94
CA ILE A 13 -11.54 1.44 -47.85
C ILE A 13 -12.43 1.44 -46.59
N LEU A 14 -13.76 1.43 -46.75
CA LEU A 14 -14.70 1.55 -45.63
C LEU A 14 -15.10 0.20 -45.00
N PHE A 15 -15.06 -0.89 -45.78
CA PHE A 15 -15.33 -2.25 -45.29
C PHE A 15 -14.22 -3.15 -45.82
N GLY A 16 -13.06 -3.07 -45.18
CA GLY A 16 -11.88 -3.86 -45.55
C GLY A 16 -12.23 -5.33 -45.78
N SER A 17 -11.97 -5.79 -46.99
CA SER A 17 -12.13 -7.18 -47.41
C SER A 17 -11.38 -8.13 -46.47
N ASP A 18 -12.06 -9.20 -46.08
CA ASP A 18 -11.60 -10.30 -45.22
C ASP A 18 -10.35 -11.05 -45.77
N ILE A 19 -9.18 -10.40 -45.79
CA ILE A 19 -7.92 -11.00 -46.31
C ILE A 19 -6.74 -11.00 -45.31
N ASP A 20 -6.87 -10.43 -44.11
CA ASP A 20 -5.76 -10.38 -43.15
C ASP A 20 -5.93 -11.27 -41.91
N ALA A 21 -6.35 -12.52 -42.09
CA ALA A 21 -6.49 -13.48 -40.99
C ALA A 21 -5.17 -14.12 -40.52
N GLU A 22 -4.04 -13.99 -41.25
CA GLU A 22 -2.78 -14.69 -40.91
C GLU A 22 -1.65 -13.80 -40.37
N TYR A 23 -1.80 -12.47 -40.35
CA TYR A 23 -0.82 -11.56 -39.71
C TYR A 23 -1.17 -11.16 -38.27
N CYS A 24 -2.16 -11.84 -37.66
CA CYS A 24 -2.74 -11.49 -36.35
C CYS A 24 -2.05 -12.17 -35.14
N GLY A 25 -0.93 -12.88 -35.32
CA GLY A 25 -0.20 -13.52 -34.21
C GLY A 25 0.80 -12.60 -33.50
N LYS A 26 1.46 -11.69 -34.23
CA LYS A 26 2.57 -10.86 -33.71
C LYS A 26 2.15 -9.44 -33.32
N ALA A 27 1.08 -8.91 -33.90
CA ALA A 27 0.50 -7.62 -33.51
C ALA A 27 -0.20 -7.67 -32.14
N SER A 28 -0.67 -8.86 -31.72
CA SER A 28 -1.37 -9.06 -30.46
C SER A 28 -0.45 -8.87 -29.25
N ARG A 29 0.75 -9.50 -29.25
CA ARG A 29 1.74 -9.32 -28.16
C ARG A 29 2.23 -7.88 -28.03
N LYS A 30 2.49 -7.20 -29.15
CA LYS A 30 2.95 -5.81 -29.14
C LYS A 30 1.87 -4.83 -28.62
N LYS A 31 0.60 -5.05 -29.00
CA LYS A 31 -0.56 -4.32 -28.44
C LYS A 31 -0.80 -4.61 -26.96
N GLU A 32 -0.50 -5.82 -26.50
CA GLU A 32 -0.68 -6.22 -25.10
C GLU A 32 0.43 -5.63 -24.20
N GLU A 33 1.68 -5.62 -24.67
CA GLU A 33 2.81 -4.94 -24.02
C GLU A 33 2.64 -3.40 -24.00
N GLU A 34 2.15 -2.79 -25.08
CA GLU A 34 1.78 -1.36 -25.10
C GLU A 34 0.65 -1.05 -24.12
N LYS A 35 -0.39 -1.89 -24.05
CA LYS A 35 -1.47 -1.76 -23.05
C LYS A 35 -0.94 -1.84 -21.63
N ASP A 36 0.03 -2.70 -21.37
CA ASP A 36 0.59 -2.89 -20.03
C ASP A 36 1.52 -1.74 -19.64
N THR A 37 2.26 -1.20 -20.61
CA THR A 37 3.09 0.00 -20.46
C THR A 37 2.24 1.25 -20.28
N TRP A 38 1.14 1.38 -21.03
CA TRP A 38 0.11 2.41 -20.85
C TRP A 38 -0.57 2.31 -19.48
N LYS A 39 -0.94 1.11 -19.03
CA LYS A 39 -1.50 0.91 -17.68
C LYS A 39 -0.50 1.29 -16.58
N LYS A 40 0.78 0.98 -16.74
CA LYS A 40 1.86 1.38 -15.82
C LYS A 40 2.06 2.91 -15.82
N SER A 41 2.00 3.56 -16.98
CA SER A 41 2.12 5.02 -17.10
C SER A 41 0.85 5.77 -16.64
N VAL A 42 -0.35 5.20 -16.80
CA VAL A 42 -1.60 5.71 -16.19
C VAL A 42 -1.60 5.55 -14.67
N LYS A 43 -0.97 4.50 -14.13
CA LYS A 43 -0.72 4.40 -12.68
C LYS A 43 0.20 5.53 -12.18
N HIS A 44 1.15 5.99 -12.99
CA HIS A 44 1.95 7.19 -12.70
C HIS A 44 1.09 8.45 -12.58
N TYR A 45 0.04 8.60 -13.39
CA TYR A 45 -0.96 9.66 -13.22
C TYR A 45 -1.96 9.40 -12.08
N ARG A 46 -1.90 8.25 -11.39
CA ARG A 46 -2.85 7.88 -10.32
C ARG A 46 -2.36 8.26 -8.92
N ILE A 47 -1.08 8.63 -8.80
CA ILE A 47 -0.41 8.96 -7.54
C ILE A 47 -0.37 10.49 -7.40
N LEU A 48 -0.50 11.00 -6.18
CA LEU A 48 -0.33 12.43 -5.90
C LEU A 48 1.16 12.80 -6.05
N SER A 49 1.43 13.96 -6.65
CA SER A 49 2.79 14.51 -6.65
C SER A 49 3.25 14.83 -5.24
N VAL A 50 4.57 14.95 -5.04
CA VAL A 50 5.17 15.28 -3.73
C VAL A 50 4.60 16.59 -3.18
N ASP A 51 4.47 17.62 -4.03
CA ASP A 51 3.91 18.91 -3.62
C ASP A 51 2.43 18.82 -3.23
N GLN A 52 1.65 18.01 -3.97
CA GLN A 52 0.25 17.75 -3.63
C GLN A 52 0.11 16.99 -2.32
N ILE A 53 1.01 16.05 -2.03
CA ILE A 53 1.05 15.33 -0.75
C ILE A 53 1.37 16.32 0.37
N ALA A 54 2.43 17.12 0.22
CA ALA A 54 2.85 18.09 1.22
C ALA A 54 1.72 19.09 1.52
N ALA A 55 1.09 19.64 0.48
CA ALA A 55 -0.03 20.58 0.65
C ALA A 55 -1.25 19.92 1.32
N LEU A 56 -1.54 18.66 0.99
CA LEU A 56 -2.63 17.92 1.62
C LEU A 56 -2.33 17.68 3.10
N GLU A 57 -1.13 17.21 3.43
CA GLU A 57 -0.71 16.97 4.80
C GLU A 57 -0.70 18.24 5.64
N ASP A 58 -0.10 19.31 5.12
CA ASP A 58 -0.05 20.60 5.80
C ASP A 58 -1.46 21.15 6.07
N PHE A 59 -2.39 20.99 5.13
CA PHE A 59 -3.78 21.39 5.32
C PHE A 59 -4.49 20.66 6.48
N PHE A 60 -4.19 19.38 6.69
CA PHE A 60 -4.75 18.61 7.80
C PHE A 60 -4.00 18.86 9.12
N MET A 61 -2.68 18.99 9.08
CA MET A 61 -1.83 19.20 10.25
C MET A 61 -2.00 20.60 10.84
N SER A 62 -1.91 21.65 10.02
CA SER A 62 -2.03 23.05 10.47
C SER A 62 -3.38 23.36 11.09
N ARG A 63 -4.44 22.72 10.60
CA ARG A 63 -5.83 22.93 11.07
C ARG A 63 -6.29 21.88 12.07
N GLN A 64 -5.42 20.93 12.43
CA GLN A 64 -5.74 19.77 13.27
C GLN A 64 -7.07 19.09 12.88
N MET A 65 -7.33 18.99 11.58
CA MET A 65 -8.62 18.48 11.12
C MET A 65 -8.66 16.96 11.14
N PRO A 66 -9.76 16.35 11.60
CA PRO A 66 -9.90 14.91 11.52
C PRO A 66 -10.01 14.46 10.07
N ILE A 67 -9.40 13.31 9.76
CA ILE A 67 -9.42 12.70 8.43
C ILE A 67 -10.80 12.04 8.21
N THR A 68 -11.77 12.84 7.77
CA THR A 68 -13.13 12.39 7.42
C THR A 68 -13.40 12.63 5.93
N LYS A 69 -14.32 11.87 5.32
CA LYS A 69 -14.67 12.04 3.89
C LYS A 69 -15.10 13.48 3.55
N THR A 70 -15.81 14.14 4.47
CA THR A 70 -16.24 15.54 4.32
C THR A 70 -15.05 16.49 4.32
N ASN A 71 -14.11 16.33 5.26
CA ASN A 71 -12.92 17.17 5.35
C ASN A 71 -11.96 16.93 4.18
N ILE A 72 -11.84 15.69 3.71
CA ILE A 72 -11.08 15.34 2.50
C ILE A 72 -11.71 15.99 1.27
N LYS A 73 -13.04 16.01 1.17
CA LYS A 73 -13.75 16.70 0.08
C LYS A 73 -13.47 18.20 0.11
N HIS A 74 -13.44 18.80 1.30
CA HIS A 74 -13.11 20.21 1.47
C HIS A 74 -11.64 20.51 1.10
N ALA A 75 -10.69 19.74 1.62
CA ALA A 75 -9.26 19.84 1.30
C ALA A 75 -9.00 19.70 -0.21
N SER A 76 -9.65 18.72 -0.83
CA SER A 76 -9.52 18.45 -2.28
C SER A 76 -10.01 19.61 -3.12
N LYS A 77 -11.11 20.27 -2.73
CA LYS A 77 -11.59 21.48 -3.39
C LYS A 77 -10.63 22.67 -3.17
N ALA A 78 -10.19 22.89 -1.93
CA ALA A 78 -9.33 24.01 -1.58
C ALA A 78 -7.97 23.95 -2.30
N LEU A 79 -7.38 22.76 -2.37
CA LEU A 79 -6.06 22.53 -2.96
C LEU A 79 -6.12 22.17 -4.46
N LYS A 80 -7.32 22.10 -5.05
CA LYS A 80 -7.55 21.66 -6.44
C LYS A 80 -6.94 20.28 -6.73
N ILE A 81 -6.95 19.38 -5.73
CA ILE A 81 -6.46 18.01 -5.84
C ILE A 81 -7.65 17.07 -6.09
N PRO A 82 -7.54 16.06 -6.97
CA PRO A 82 -8.64 15.13 -7.21
C PRO A 82 -9.05 14.37 -5.94
N TYR A 83 -10.31 14.50 -5.55
CA TYR A 83 -10.86 13.90 -4.30
C TYR A 83 -10.54 12.42 -4.14
N GLN A 84 -10.75 11.62 -5.18
CA GLN A 84 -10.52 10.17 -5.10
C GLN A 84 -9.05 9.84 -4.81
N ARG A 85 -8.10 10.67 -5.28
CA ARG A 85 -6.67 10.47 -5.02
C ARG A 85 -6.32 10.86 -3.59
N SER A 86 -6.85 11.98 -3.09
CA SER A 86 -6.72 12.40 -1.69
C SER A 86 -7.24 11.34 -0.73
N VAL A 87 -8.42 10.77 -1.01
CA VAL A 87 -9.02 9.67 -0.25
C VAL A 87 -8.09 8.46 -0.24
N ASN A 88 -7.70 7.95 -1.42
CA ASN A 88 -6.86 6.77 -1.52
C ASN A 88 -5.52 6.96 -0.79
N TYR A 89 -4.91 8.13 -0.92
CA TYR A 89 -3.65 8.46 -0.26
C TYR A 89 -3.80 8.45 1.28
N LEU A 90 -4.73 9.23 1.81
CA LEU A 90 -4.91 9.39 3.26
C LEU A 90 -5.33 8.08 3.94
N TYR A 91 -6.25 7.32 3.32
CA TYR A 91 -6.66 6.02 3.87
C TYR A 91 -5.52 5.00 3.84
N ASN A 92 -4.74 4.94 2.75
CA ASN A 92 -3.60 4.02 2.69
C ASN A 92 -2.51 4.42 3.70
N LYS A 93 -2.24 5.73 3.87
CA LYS A 93 -1.28 6.22 4.87
C LYS A 93 -1.73 5.85 6.27
N TYR A 94 -3.00 6.10 6.60
CA TYR A 94 -3.55 5.77 7.91
C TYR A 94 -3.53 4.28 8.19
N ARG A 95 -3.93 3.45 7.22
CA ARG A 95 -3.91 1.99 7.37
C ARG A 95 -2.49 1.48 7.68
N ARG A 96 -1.48 1.95 6.94
CA ARG A 96 -0.07 1.59 7.22
C ARG A 96 0.40 2.07 8.59
N ALA A 97 0.00 3.27 9.00
CA ALA A 97 0.33 3.77 10.33
C ALA A 97 -0.30 2.91 11.44
N GLN A 98 -1.53 2.46 11.23
CA GLN A 98 -2.22 1.55 12.14
C GLN A 98 -1.57 0.17 12.19
N GLU A 99 -1.24 -0.42 11.04
CA GLU A 99 -0.48 -1.68 10.94
C GLU A 99 0.85 -1.59 11.70
N ASN A 100 1.62 -0.51 11.47
CA ASN A 100 2.88 -0.29 12.18
C ASN A 100 2.70 -0.11 13.70
N ALA A 101 1.63 0.57 14.13
CA ALA A 101 1.34 0.76 15.54
C ALA A 101 0.93 -0.56 16.21
N GLU A 102 0.13 -1.38 15.54
CA GLU A 102 -0.26 -2.71 15.99
C GLU A 102 0.95 -3.62 16.19
N ASP A 103 1.85 -3.67 15.20
CA ASP A 103 3.12 -4.40 15.31
C ASP A 103 3.95 -3.93 16.51
N PHE A 104 4.02 -2.61 16.73
CA PHE A 104 4.71 -2.04 17.87
C PHE A 104 4.08 -2.46 19.20
N TYR A 105 2.75 -2.39 19.31
CA TYR A 105 2.04 -2.80 20.53
C TYR A 105 2.24 -4.29 20.83
N GLN A 106 2.22 -5.15 19.83
CA GLN A 106 2.48 -6.59 20.02
C GLN A 106 3.89 -6.85 20.55
N ARG A 107 4.90 -6.12 20.05
CA ARG A 107 6.26 -6.21 20.60
C ARG A 107 6.32 -5.75 22.05
N CYS A 108 5.68 -4.63 22.39
CA CYS A 108 5.64 -4.14 23.77
C CYS A 108 4.97 -5.16 24.71
N ILE A 109 3.84 -5.75 24.30
CA ILE A 109 3.15 -6.79 25.08
C ILE A 109 4.08 -7.99 25.32
N HIS A 110 4.81 -8.41 24.29
CA HIS A 110 5.77 -9.50 24.40
C HIS A 110 6.89 -9.16 25.41
N GLU A 111 7.51 -7.99 25.28
CA GLU A 111 8.58 -7.54 26.19
C GLU A 111 8.09 -7.47 27.64
N PHE A 112 6.89 -6.91 27.88
CA PHE A 112 6.31 -6.91 29.23
C PHE A 112 6.09 -8.31 29.77
N SER A 113 5.66 -9.26 28.93
CA SER A 113 5.48 -10.66 29.35
C SER A 113 6.82 -11.30 29.76
N VAL A 114 7.89 -11.04 29.00
CA VAL A 114 9.24 -11.51 29.33
C VAL A 114 9.73 -10.90 30.65
N ILE A 115 9.51 -9.60 30.86
CA ILE A 115 9.86 -8.92 32.11
C ILE A 115 9.14 -9.57 33.30
N MET A 116 7.83 -9.83 33.20
CA MET A 116 7.10 -10.48 34.29
C MET A 116 7.67 -11.86 34.63
N GLN A 117 7.94 -12.70 33.61
CA GLN A 117 8.52 -14.03 33.82
C GLN A 117 9.89 -13.95 34.50
N ASN A 118 10.72 -12.96 34.13
CA ASN A 118 12.02 -12.76 34.77
C ASN A 118 11.87 -12.34 36.24
N VAL A 119 10.90 -11.46 36.55
CA VAL A 119 10.61 -11.06 37.93
C VAL A 119 10.18 -12.27 38.77
N GLU A 120 9.26 -13.08 38.26
CA GLU A 120 8.82 -14.32 38.93
C GLU A 120 9.99 -15.28 39.16
N LYS A 121 10.85 -15.46 38.16
CA LYS A 121 12.04 -16.30 38.29
C LYS A 121 13.03 -15.78 39.33
N CYS A 122 13.27 -14.47 39.35
CA CYS A 122 14.12 -13.83 40.36
C CYS A 122 13.53 -14.02 41.77
N TRP A 123 12.21 -13.88 41.90
CA TRP A 123 11.51 -14.09 43.15
C TRP A 123 11.62 -15.54 43.65
N ASP A 124 11.44 -16.52 42.76
CA ASP A 124 11.63 -17.94 43.07
C ASP A 124 13.06 -18.27 43.50
N LEU A 125 14.06 -17.70 42.83
CA LEU A 125 15.46 -17.88 43.19
C LEU A 125 15.75 -17.30 44.57
N TYR A 126 15.21 -16.11 44.86
CA TYR A 126 15.32 -15.49 46.18
C TYR A 126 14.71 -16.38 47.27
N LEU A 127 13.47 -16.85 47.08
CA LEU A 127 12.79 -17.71 48.05
C LEU A 127 13.53 -19.04 48.27
N ARG A 128 14.11 -19.63 47.21
CA ARG A 128 14.96 -20.82 47.35
C ARG A 128 16.20 -20.53 48.17
N GLY A 129 16.87 -19.41 47.91
CA GLY A 129 18.04 -18.95 48.68
C GLY A 129 17.73 -18.82 50.18
N CYS A 130 16.60 -18.20 50.54
CA CYS A 130 16.16 -18.11 51.93
C CYS A 130 15.94 -19.50 52.55
N ARG A 131 15.24 -20.41 51.85
CA ARG A 131 15.02 -21.78 52.36
C ARG A 131 16.33 -22.55 52.56
N THR A 132 17.32 -22.35 51.70
CA THR A 132 18.65 -22.97 51.85
C THR A 132 19.43 -22.38 53.01
N TYR A 133 19.30 -21.09 53.27
CA TYR A 133 19.92 -20.43 54.42
C TYR A 133 19.29 -20.85 55.75
N ASP A 134 17.96 -20.95 55.78
CA ASP A 134 17.18 -21.35 56.96
C ASP A 134 17.19 -22.87 57.21
N ALA A 135 17.72 -23.66 56.26
CA ALA A 135 17.86 -25.10 56.45
C ALA A 135 18.83 -25.35 57.63
N PRO A 136 18.43 -26.15 58.63
CA PRO A 136 19.30 -26.44 59.76
C PRO A 136 20.58 -27.10 59.24
N ARG A 137 21.72 -26.45 59.48
CA ARG A 137 23.02 -27.08 59.26
C ARG A 137 23.08 -28.31 60.15
N ASP A 138 23.06 -29.49 59.54
CA ASP A 138 23.26 -30.76 60.23
C ASP A 138 24.51 -30.65 61.11
N SER A 139 24.29 -30.51 62.41
CA SER A 139 25.31 -30.60 63.44
C SER A 139 25.61 -32.09 63.64
N ARG A 140 26.37 -32.68 62.72
CA ARG A 140 27.04 -33.97 62.94
C ARG A 140 28.49 -33.71 63.32
N ASN A 141 28.71 -33.64 64.64
CA ASN A 141 29.93 -34.16 65.28
C ASN A 141 29.62 -35.58 65.76
#